data_AF-A0A7J9LB74-F1
#
_entry.id   AF-A0A7J9LB74-F1
#
_cell.length_a   1.000
_cell.length_b   1.000
_cell.length_c   1.000
_cell.angle_alpha   90.00
_cell.angle_beta   90.00
_cell.angle_gamma   90.00
#
_symmetry.space_group_name_H-M   'P 1'
#
loop_
_entity.id
_entity.type
_entity.pdbx_description
1 polymer ?
#
loop_
_entity_poly.entity_id
_entity_poly.type
_entity_poly.pdbx_seq_one_letter_code
_entity_poly.pdbx_strand_id
1 'polypeptide(L)'
;MLPRQTRTMTKLRELALRNSSTNSIVGNQLKHRHGFHIIRQTCTEFPRKLKKTERKPWVTNINELKRIGRAERKERQIVRERILQPPQNGLLVKELIPVAHQVNTDRIQLFTCVSKVAQSIAIYSCSVCGEVHIGHRPHKIRTCNVMGSAASKEHCWRRGAVEHVLPLVESFHLYDRLGRAVSHNERLQVDRIPAILELCVQAGIDLPEYPTRRRVFPAYNISGRVIDFEKRFPKEDAPGKDIYAFGFWQKRNNISDDNKSVDMQPCDLQGTAVRGMEAWERMRSGASRLMETYAVQTCGYCSEVQVGPKGHRVRNCQAYKHQMRDGQHAWQEATIDDVVPPVYVWHVRDTQSEKPLVNGLKKYYGMLPAVVELFAQAGASVPNDYVVMMREDVAVPEWDEEKLVV
;
A
#
# COMPACT_ATOMS: atom_id res chain seq x y z
N MET A 1 68.06 34.84 -1.58
CA MET A 1 67.30 35.03 -0.34
C MET A 1 66.24 36.10 -0.59
N LEU A 2 64.97 35.75 -0.45
CA LEU A 2 63.80 36.64 -0.58
C LEU A 2 63.04 36.64 0.77
N PRO A 3 62.29 37.72 1.09
CA PRO A 3 62.03 38.14 2.47
C PRO A 3 60.97 37.32 3.19
N ARG A 4 61.12 37.23 4.52
CA ARG A 4 60.31 36.48 5.50
C ARG A 4 58.81 36.87 5.59
N GLN A 5 58.27 37.69 4.69
CA GLN A 5 56.85 38.08 4.69
C GLN A 5 55.96 37.34 3.68
N THR A 6 56.52 36.52 2.78
CA THR A 6 55.72 35.71 1.85
C THR A 6 55.43 34.28 2.32
N ARG A 7 55.92 33.89 3.50
CA ARG A 7 55.68 32.55 4.09
C ARG A 7 54.43 32.48 4.99
N THR A 8 53.87 33.63 5.36
CA THR A 8 52.66 33.73 6.19
C THR A 8 51.38 33.79 5.35
N MET A 9 51.46 34.31 4.13
CA MET A 9 50.34 34.35 3.17
C MET A 9 50.09 33.01 2.46
N THR A 10 51.10 32.15 2.35
CA THR A 10 50.95 30.80 1.80
C THR A 10 50.31 29.83 2.81
N LYS A 11 50.61 29.97 4.11
CA LYS A 11 49.95 29.17 5.16
C LYS A 11 48.50 29.54 5.43
N LEU A 12 48.10 30.80 5.24
CA LEU A 12 46.69 31.22 5.31
C LEU A 12 45.87 30.71 4.12
N ARG A 13 46.46 30.59 2.92
CA ARG A 13 45.79 29.97 1.76
C ARG A 13 45.68 28.45 1.88
N GLU A 14 46.66 27.76 2.47
CA GLU A 14 46.56 26.31 2.72
C GLU A 14 45.58 25.96 3.85
N LEU A 15 45.44 26.79 4.89
CA LEU A 15 44.39 26.62 5.92
C LEU A 15 42.99 26.96 5.41
N ALA A 16 42.86 27.95 4.52
CA ALA A 16 41.58 28.25 3.87
C ALA A 16 41.15 27.14 2.88
N LEU A 17 42.09 26.48 2.20
CA LEU A 17 41.80 25.35 1.29
C LEU A 17 41.59 24.01 2.03
N ARG A 18 42.20 23.82 3.22
CA ARG A 18 41.90 22.66 4.08
C ARG A 18 40.56 22.78 4.82
N ASN A 19 40.13 23.99 5.19
CA ASN A 19 38.83 24.21 5.85
C ASN A 19 37.64 24.41 4.89
N SER A 20 37.89 24.57 3.58
CA SER A 20 36.83 24.53 2.56
C SER A 20 36.60 23.14 1.96
N SER A 21 37.39 22.14 2.39
CA SER A 21 37.28 20.75 1.94
C SER A 21 36.56 19.84 2.95
N THR A 22 36.04 20.37 4.05
CA THR A 22 35.34 19.62 5.11
C THR A 22 33.88 20.06 5.34
N ASN A 23 33.30 20.89 4.47
CA ASN A 23 31.92 21.36 4.60
C ASN A 23 30.95 20.93 3.47
N SER A 24 31.20 19.83 2.77
CA SER A 24 30.24 19.26 1.80
C SER A 24 29.58 17.94 2.23
N ILE A 25 29.81 17.48 3.46
CA ILE A 25 29.26 16.22 3.98
C ILE A 25 27.85 16.40 4.60
N VAL A 26 27.26 17.59 4.57
CA VAL A 26 25.91 17.88 5.10
C VAL A 26 24.90 18.19 3.97
N GLY A 27 25.07 17.57 2.80
CA GLY A 27 24.25 17.85 1.61
C GLY A 27 23.14 16.83 1.32
N ASN A 28 23.21 15.61 1.85
CA ASN A 28 22.31 14.51 1.44
C ASN A 28 21.69 13.70 2.59
N GLN A 29 21.86 14.11 3.85
CA GLN A 29 21.15 13.49 4.99
C GLN A 29 19.89 14.27 5.44
N LEU A 30 19.56 15.38 4.79
CA LEU A 30 18.40 16.22 5.12
C LEU A 30 17.18 16.05 4.19
N LYS A 31 17.21 15.11 3.24
CA LYS A 31 16.10 14.91 2.28
C LYS A 31 15.04 13.88 2.69
N HIS A 32 15.21 13.16 3.81
CA HIS A 32 14.19 12.23 4.33
C HIS A 32 13.68 12.56 5.74
N ARG A 33 13.98 13.75 6.26
CA ARG A 33 13.28 14.32 7.43
C ARG A 33 12.18 15.30 6.99
N HIS A 34 11.36 14.91 6.04
CA HIS A 34 9.96 15.36 6.11
C HIS A 34 9.30 14.31 6.98
N GLY A 35 9.27 14.58 8.28
CA GLY A 35 8.37 13.84 9.15
C GLY A 35 7.03 13.82 8.46
N PHE A 36 6.44 12.64 8.33
CA PHE A 36 5.01 12.51 8.18
C PHE A 36 4.38 13.09 9.46
N HIS A 37 4.44 14.41 9.61
CA HIS A 37 3.26 15.10 10.06
C HIS A 37 2.26 14.80 8.96
N ILE A 38 1.49 13.73 9.19
CA ILE A 38 0.08 13.72 8.87
C ILE A 38 -0.33 15.16 9.11
N ILE A 39 -0.51 15.91 8.03
CA ILE A 39 -1.14 17.22 8.13
C ILE A 39 -2.40 16.87 8.89
N ARG A 40 -2.48 17.34 10.14
CA ARG A 40 -3.71 17.42 10.94
C ARG A 40 -4.64 18.35 10.14
N GLN A 41 -5.04 17.92 8.96
CA GLN A 41 -6.25 18.34 8.34
C GLN A 41 -7.28 17.73 9.27
N THR A 42 -7.85 18.60 10.10
CA THR A 42 -9.18 18.42 10.67
C THR A 42 -10.09 17.94 9.54
N CYS A 43 -10.15 16.62 9.34
CA CYS A 43 -10.86 16.03 8.22
C CYS A 43 -12.32 15.97 8.66
N THR A 44 -13.03 17.08 8.52
CA THR A 44 -14.48 17.15 8.72
C THR A 44 -15.24 16.43 7.60
N GLU A 45 -14.55 16.07 6.51
CA GLU A 45 -15.11 15.37 5.36
C GLU A 45 -14.80 13.86 5.39
N PHE A 46 -15.85 13.05 5.26
CA PHE A 46 -15.69 11.59 5.14
C PHE A 46 -14.94 11.20 3.87
N PRO A 47 -14.18 10.10 3.89
CA PRO A 47 -13.52 9.55 2.71
C PRO A 47 -14.55 9.29 1.61
N ARG A 48 -14.39 10.02 0.51
CA ARG A 48 -15.30 9.97 -0.63
C ARG A 48 -14.81 8.94 -1.64
N LYS A 49 -15.71 8.10 -2.15
CA LYS A 49 -15.45 7.26 -3.33
C LYS A 49 -15.16 8.17 -4.54
N LEU A 50 -13.96 8.06 -5.12
CA LEU A 50 -13.60 8.77 -6.34
C LEU A 50 -14.52 8.37 -7.49
N LYS A 51 -14.92 9.34 -8.32
CA LYS A 51 -15.64 9.03 -9.56
C LYS A 51 -14.70 8.33 -10.54
N LYS A 52 -15.26 7.51 -11.44
CA LYS A 52 -14.48 6.83 -12.50
C LYS A 52 -13.65 7.78 -13.38
N THR A 53 -14.07 9.04 -13.50
CA THR A 53 -13.41 10.10 -14.27
C THR A 53 -12.34 10.85 -13.50
N GLU A 54 -12.38 10.78 -12.17
CA GLU A 54 -11.45 11.48 -11.29
C GLU A 54 -10.15 10.68 -11.18
N ARG A 55 -9.03 11.40 -11.20
CA ARG A 55 -7.71 10.80 -10.97
C ARG A 55 -7.46 10.75 -9.47
N LYS A 56 -6.81 9.70 -8.98
CA LYS A 56 -6.23 9.65 -7.64
C LYS A 56 -5.32 10.87 -7.41
N PRO A 57 -5.34 11.49 -6.22
CA PRO A 57 -4.41 12.56 -5.88
C PRO A 57 -2.96 12.14 -6.08
N TRP A 58 -2.10 13.09 -6.46
CA TRP A 58 -0.67 12.83 -6.57
C TRP A 58 -0.02 12.93 -5.18
N VAL A 59 0.81 11.95 -4.82
CA VAL A 59 1.63 11.99 -3.60
C VAL A 59 2.61 13.17 -3.68
N THR A 60 3.38 13.22 -4.77
CA THR A 60 4.28 14.34 -5.08
C THR A 60 3.62 15.28 -6.09
N ASN A 61 3.64 16.59 -5.84
CA ASN A 61 3.06 17.58 -6.74
C ASN A 61 3.59 17.44 -8.18
N ILE A 62 2.70 17.54 -9.17
CA ILE A 62 3.05 17.35 -10.59
C ILE A 62 4.15 18.29 -11.10
N ASN A 63 4.22 19.51 -10.58
CA ASN A 63 5.25 20.47 -10.98
C ASN A 63 6.63 20.06 -10.45
N GLU A 64 6.69 19.48 -9.26
CA GLU A 64 7.93 18.93 -8.70
C GLU A 64 8.35 17.67 -9.47
N LEU A 65 7.42 16.78 -9.82
CA LEU A 65 7.71 15.63 -10.69
C LEU A 65 8.29 16.06 -12.06
N LYS A 66 7.75 17.13 -12.66
CA LYS A 66 8.30 17.71 -13.90
C LYS A 66 9.72 18.26 -13.68
N ARG A 67 9.98 18.91 -12.55
CA ARG A 67 11.30 19.44 -12.19
C ARG A 67 12.31 18.30 -12.04
N ILE A 68 11.98 17.26 -11.27
CA ILE A 68 12.80 16.07 -11.08
C ILE A 68 13.11 15.41 -12.43
N GLY A 69 12.09 15.17 -13.27
CA GLY A 69 12.29 14.56 -14.58
C GLY A 69 13.17 15.37 -15.54
N ARG A 70 13.10 16.71 -15.49
CA ARG A 70 14.00 17.59 -16.26
C ARG A 70 15.44 17.51 -15.74
N ALA A 71 15.63 17.45 -14.44
CA ALA A 71 16.95 17.30 -13.82
C ALA A 71 17.58 15.94 -14.19
N GLU A 72 16.82 14.84 -14.07
CA GLU A 72 17.27 13.52 -14.49
C GLU A 72 17.63 13.46 -15.97
N ARG A 73 16.85 14.10 -16.85
CA ARG A 73 17.16 14.15 -18.28
C ARG A 73 18.49 14.85 -18.56
N LYS A 74 18.78 15.95 -17.86
CA LYS A 74 20.08 16.64 -17.95
C LYS A 74 21.22 15.77 -17.43
N GLU A 75 21.00 15.10 -16.31
CA GLU A 75 21.99 14.20 -15.72
C GLU A 75 22.35 13.03 -16.66
N ARG A 76 21.35 12.44 -17.34
CA ARG A 76 21.56 11.35 -18.31
C ARG A 76 22.39 11.74 -19.54
N GLN A 77 22.50 13.04 -19.86
CA GLN A 77 23.36 13.52 -20.95
C GLN A 77 24.84 13.49 -20.57
N ILE A 78 25.15 13.47 -19.27
CA ILE A 78 26.51 13.42 -18.76
C ILE A 78 26.91 11.95 -18.61
N VAL A 79 27.87 11.48 -19.41
CA VAL A 79 28.42 10.11 -19.34
C VAL A 79 29.28 9.99 -18.09
N ARG A 80 28.65 9.68 -16.96
CA ARG A 80 29.30 9.36 -15.68
C ARG A 80 28.68 8.10 -15.08
N GLU A 81 29.49 7.40 -14.32
CA GLU A 81 29.02 6.32 -13.47
C GLU A 81 28.23 6.90 -12.30
N ARG A 82 27.01 6.40 -12.11
CA ARG A 82 26.18 6.73 -10.95
C ARG A 82 26.09 5.50 -10.06
N ILE A 83 26.69 5.61 -8.87
CA ILE A 83 26.54 4.61 -7.82
C ILE A 83 25.11 4.69 -7.29
N LEU A 84 24.35 3.62 -7.50
CA LEU A 84 23.00 3.48 -6.96
C LEU A 84 23.08 2.97 -5.53
N GLN A 85 22.21 3.48 -4.67
CA GLN A 85 22.04 2.96 -3.32
C GLN A 85 21.14 1.73 -3.34
N PRO A 86 21.21 0.86 -2.33
CA PRO A 86 20.14 -0.09 -2.06
C PRO A 86 18.84 0.66 -1.80
N PRO A 87 17.70 0.25 -2.35
CA PRO A 87 17.49 -0.94 -3.15
C PRO A 87 17.71 -0.79 -4.67
N GLN A 88 17.95 0.41 -5.17
CA GLN A 88 18.03 0.70 -6.60
C GLN A 88 19.21 0.02 -7.31
N ASN A 89 20.26 -0.33 -6.59
CA ASN A 89 21.37 -1.17 -7.08
C ASN A 89 21.08 -2.68 -7.04
N GLY A 90 19.89 -3.08 -6.61
CA GLY A 90 19.46 -4.48 -6.58
C GLY A 90 19.86 -5.25 -5.32
N LEU A 91 20.61 -4.63 -4.39
CA LEU A 91 20.86 -5.18 -3.06
C LEU A 91 19.65 -4.95 -2.15
N LEU A 92 19.52 -5.78 -1.11
CA LEU A 92 18.54 -5.59 -0.05
C LEU A 92 19.00 -4.52 0.95
N VAL A 93 18.03 -3.84 1.54
CA VAL A 93 18.25 -2.94 2.69
C VAL A 93 18.11 -3.77 3.95
N LYS A 94 19.24 -4.11 4.59
CA LYS A 94 19.30 -5.10 5.68
C LYS A 94 18.39 -4.74 6.86
N GLU A 95 18.29 -3.46 7.16
CA GLU A 95 17.50 -2.90 8.26
C GLU A 95 15.99 -3.09 8.04
N LEU A 96 15.55 -3.26 6.79
CA LEU A 96 14.15 -3.43 6.42
C LEU A 96 13.73 -4.89 6.29
N ILE A 97 14.66 -5.85 6.31
CA ILE A 97 14.33 -7.28 6.23
C ILE A 97 13.46 -7.71 7.43
N PRO A 98 13.80 -7.40 8.70
CA PRO A 98 12.94 -7.76 9.83
C PRO A 98 11.56 -7.10 9.75
N VAL A 99 11.49 -5.87 9.22
CA VAL A 99 10.23 -5.15 9.02
C VAL A 99 9.36 -5.89 8.00
N ALA A 100 9.94 -6.38 6.90
CA ALA A 100 9.23 -7.16 5.90
C ALA A 100 8.60 -8.43 6.51
N HIS A 101 9.39 -9.20 7.27
CA HIS A 101 8.89 -10.37 7.99
C HIS A 101 7.76 -10.03 8.96
N GLN A 102 7.92 -8.97 9.76
CA GLN A 102 6.90 -8.53 10.70
C GLN A 102 5.59 -8.16 9.98
N VAL A 103 5.67 -7.41 8.88
CA VAL A 103 4.49 -7.04 8.06
C VAL A 103 3.75 -8.28 7.55
N ASN A 104 4.47 -9.30 7.10
CA ASN A 104 3.83 -10.53 6.62
C ASN A 104 3.21 -11.34 7.76
N THR A 105 3.88 -11.42 8.92
CA THR A 105 3.33 -12.07 10.12
C THR A 105 2.06 -11.35 10.60
N ASP A 106 2.09 -10.02 10.72
CA ASP A 106 0.92 -9.22 11.11
C ASP A 106 -0.22 -9.37 10.08
N ARG A 107 0.11 -9.46 8.78
CA ARG A 107 -0.89 -9.77 7.74
C ARG A 107 -1.57 -11.12 8.00
N ILE A 108 -0.81 -12.18 8.24
CA ILE A 108 -1.38 -13.52 8.51
C ILE A 108 -2.26 -13.50 9.77
N GLN A 109 -1.76 -12.85 10.83
CA GLN A 109 -2.51 -12.66 12.08
C GLN A 109 -3.81 -11.90 11.85
N LEU A 110 -3.77 -10.80 11.10
CA LEU A 110 -4.92 -9.98 10.76
C LEU A 110 -6.01 -10.81 10.06
N PHE A 111 -5.65 -11.53 8.98
CA PHE A 111 -6.61 -12.36 8.24
C PHE A 111 -7.21 -13.46 9.14
N THR A 112 -6.40 -14.05 10.02
CA THR A 112 -6.85 -15.04 11.01
C THR A 112 -7.86 -14.43 11.99
N CYS A 113 -7.56 -13.25 12.55
CA CYS A 113 -8.44 -12.56 13.48
C CYS A 113 -9.75 -12.14 12.82
N VAL A 114 -9.71 -11.56 11.61
CA VAL A 114 -10.92 -11.17 10.86
C VAL A 114 -11.78 -12.40 10.57
N SER A 115 -11.18 -13.51 10.13
CA SER A 115 -11.92 -14.74 9.85
C SER A 115 -12.62 -15.31 11.08
N LYS A 116 -11.98 -15.25 12.26
CA LYS A 116 -12.58 -15.68 13.53
C LYS A 116 -13.71 -14.76 13.97
N VAL A 117 -13.49 -13.44 13.96
CA VAL A 117 -14.51 -12.47 14.39
C VAL A 117 -15.72 -12.46 13.46
N ALA A 118 -15.51 -12.68 12.15
CA ALA A 118 -16.57 -12.78 11.15
C ALA A 118 -17.52 -13.98 11.35
N GLN A 119 -17.16 -14.96 12.17
CA GLN A 119 -18.05 -16.07 12.55
C GLN A 119 -19.15 -15.60 13.51
N SER A 120 -18.83 -14.63 14.37
CA SER A 120 -19.75 -14.08 15.37
C SER A 120 -20.44 -12.80 14.91
N ILE A 121 -19.72 -11.93 14.19
CA ILE A 121 -20.22 -10.64 13.73
C ILE A 121 -20.52 -10.70 12.24
N ALA A 122 -21.75 -10.34 11.92
CA ALA A 122 -22.28 -10.37 10.58
C ALA A 122 -21.60 -9.35 9.65
N ILE A 123 -21.11 -9.83 8.50
CA ILE A 123 -20.68 -9.00 7.38
C ILE A 123 -21.77 -9.04 6.30
N TYR A 124 -22.15 -7.89 5.79
CA TYR A 124 -23.06 -7.76 4.65
C TYR A 124 -22.41 -6.98 3.52
N SER A 125 -22.67 -7.39 2.29
CA SER A 125 -22.29 -6.64 1.10
C SER A 125 -23.49 -6.42 0.18
N CYS A 126 -23.56 -5.24 -0.42
CA CYS A 126 -24.59 -4.93 -1.40
C CYS A 126 -24.25 -5.61 -2.73
N SER A 127 -25.12 -6.50 -3.18
CA SER A 127 -24.96 -7.26 -4.44
C SER A 127 -24.89 -6.39 -5.70
N VAL A 128 -25.27 -5.12 -5.60
CA VAL A 128 -25.30 -4.18 -6.74
C VAL A 128 -24.08 -3.25 -6.73
N CYS A 129 -23.82 -2.55 -5.63
CA CYS A 129 -22.78 -1.52 -5.57
C CYS A 129 -21.54 -1.90 -4.74
N GLY A 130 -21.55 -3.07 -4.09
CA GLY A 130 -20.45 -3.55 -3.27
C GLY A 130 -20.24 -2.77 -1.96
N GLU A 131 -21.18 -1.92 -1.54
CA GLU A 131 -21.14 -1.28 -0.22
C GLU A 131 -21.17 -2.36 0.88
N VAL A 132 -20.44 -2.13 1.96
CA VAL A 132 -20.27 -3.11 3.04
C VAL A 132 -20.91 -2.55 4.31
N HIS A 133 -21.50 -3.44 5.09
CA HIS A 133 -22.02 -3.14 6.42
C HIS A 133 -21.59 -4.25 7.39
N ILE A 134 -21.30 -3.86 8.64
CA ILE A 134 -20.85 -4.75 9.71
C ILE A 134 -21.88 -4.67 10.85
N GLY A 135 -22.35 -5.81 11.35
CA GLY A 135 -23.29 -5.90 12.46
C GLY A 135 -24.62 -6.58 12.11
N HIS A 136 -25.49 -6.73 13.11
CA HIS A 136 -26.68 -7.59 13.05
C HIS A 136 -27.74 -7.13 12.02
N ARG A 137 -27.83 -5.82 11.71
CA ARG A 137 -28.83 -5.25 10.80
C ARG A 137 -28.27 -4.20 9.84
N PRO A 138 -28.26 -4.47 8.53
CA PRO A 138 -27.82 -3.50 7.53
C PRO A 138 -28.57 -2.16 7.59
N HIS A 139 -27.83 -1.09 7.32
CA HIS A 139 -28.40 0.26 7.28
C HIS A 139 -29.40 0.43 6.13
N LYS A 140 -30.31 1.40 6.32
CA LYS A 140 -31.31 1.87 5.35
C LYS A 140 -30.91 3.18 4.66
N ILE A 141 -29.63 3.56 4.74
CA ILE A 141 -29.08 4.74 4.05
C ILE A 141 -29.13 4.52 2.52
N ARG A 142 -29.66 5.50 1.78
CA ARG A 142 -29.95 5.41 0.35
C ARG A 142 -28.78 5.90 -0.52
N THR A 143 -27.67 5.17 -0.48
CA THR A 143 -26.41 5.50 -1.19
C THR A 143 -26.10 4.62 -2.39
N CYS A 144 -26.95 3.64 -2.72
CA CYS A 144 -26.74 2.75 -3.85
C CYS A 144 -26.90 3.52 -5.18
N ASN A 145 -25.78 3.87 -5.82
CA ASN A 145 -25.76 4.71 -7.02
C ASN A 145 -24.79 4.19 -8.07
N VAL A 146 -25.07 2.99 -8.59
CA VAL A 146 -24.37 2.38 -9.72
C VAL A 146 -25.37 1.88 -10.76
N MET A 147 -24.89 1.45 -11.92
CA MET A 147 -25.73 0.80 -12.91
C MET A 147 -26.37 -0.45 -12.29
N GLY A 148 -27.70 -0.58 -12.38
CA GLY A 148 -28.47 -1.66 -11.75
C GLY A 148 -29.02 -1.32 -10.36
N SER A 149 -28.73 -0.13 -9.80
CA SER A 149 -29.36 0.33 -8.56
C SER A 149 -30.85 0.59 -8.75
N ALA A 150 -31.65 0.26 -7.73
CA ALA A 150 -33.07 0.60 -7.69
C ALA A 150 -33.29 2.12 -7.69
N ALA A 151 -34.45 2.58 -8.17
CA ALA A 151 -34.81 4.01 -8.15
C ALA A 151 -34.85 4.60 -6.73
N SER A 152 -35.15 3.76 -5.71
CA SER A 152 -35.10 4.14 -4.29
C SER A 152 -33.68 4.38 -3.76
N LYS A 153 -32.64 3.98 -4.50
CA LYS A 153 -31.22 3.98 -4.09
C LYS A 153 -30.93 3.15 -2.84
N GLU A 154 -31.81 2.21 -2.53
CA GLU A 154 -31.63 1.25 -1.44
C GLU A 154 -30.65 0.15 -1.84
N HIS A 155 -30.01 -0.44 -0.82
CA HIS A 155 -29.02 -1.49 -1.01
C HIS A 155 -29.67 -2.87 -0.97
N CYS A 156 -29.19 -3.77 -1.84
CA CYS A 156 -29.61 -5.16 -1.86
C CYS A 156 -28.58 -6.02 -1.12
N TRP A 157 -28.74 -6.11 0.20
CA TRP A 157 -27.81 -6.77 1.12
C TRP A 157 -27.79 -8.29 0.96
N ARG A 158 -26.59 -8.86 0.92
CA ARG A 158 -26.30 -10.30 0.98
C ARG A 158 -25.25 -10.54 2.06
N ARG A 159 -25.12 -11.80 2.51
CA ARG A 159 -24.02 -12.18 3.40
C ARG A 159 -22.70 -11.94 2.67
N GLY A 160 -21.84 -11.12 3.28
CA GLY A 160 -20.49 -10.84 2.81
C GLY A 160 -19.48 -11.82 3.40
N ALA A 161 -18.25 -11.71 2.92
CA ALA A 161 -17.11 -12.53 3.32
C ALA A 161 -15.90 -11.64 3.70
N VAL A 162 -14.83 -12.25 4.21
CA VAL A 162 -13.59 -11.57 4.64
C VAL A 162 -13.02 -10.66 3.56
N GLU A 163 -13.09 -11.07 2.28
CA GLU A 163 -12.63 -10.29 1.12
C GLU A 163 -13.34 -8.93 0.95
N HIS A 164 -14.55 -8.78 1.49
CA HIS A 164 -15.29 -7.51 1.45
C HIS A 164 -14.76 -6.54 2.52
N VAL A 165 -14.16 -7.06 3.59
CA VAL A 165 -13.55 -6.27 4.67
C VAL A 165 -12.08 -5.96 4.36
N LEU A 166 -11.36 -6.96 3.84
CA LEU A 166 -9.96 -6.91 3.45
C LEU A 166 -9.80 -7.23 1.96
N PRO A 167 -10.13 -6.28 1.06
CA PRO A 167 -9.95 -6.46 -0.37
C PRO A 167 -8.47 -6.69 -0.70
N LEU A 168 -8.21 -7.71 -1.50
CA LEU A 168 -6.87 -8.02 -1.98
C LEU A 168 -6.54 -7.18 -3.21
N VAL A 169 -5.50 -6.36 -3.08
CA VAL A 169 -4.86 -5.72 -4.24
C VAL A 169 -3.68 -6.57 -4.65
N GLU A 170 -3.61 -6.91 -5.92
CA GLU A 170 -2.54 -7.74 -6.48
C GLU A 170 -1.50 -6.91 -7.21
N SER A 171 -0.29 -7.45 -7.30
CA SER A 171 0.82 -6.97 -8.12
C SER A 171 1.39 -8.15 -8.90
N PHE A 172 1.96 -7.91 -10.08
CA PHE A 172 2.78 -8.93 -10.71
C PHE A 172 4.03 -9.18 -9.87
N HIS A 173 4.37 -10.45 -9.70
CA HIS A 173 5.59 -10.88 -9.05
C HIS A 173 6.81 -10.57 -9.93
N LEU A 174 7.83 -9.92 -9.36
CA LEU A 174 9.05 -9.59 -10.09
C LEU A 174 10.22 -10.49 -9.64
N TYR A 175 10.55 -11.50 -10.45
CA TYR A 175 11.75 -12.32 -10.24
C TYR A 175 13.02 -11.46 -10.17
N ASP A 176 13.17 -10.46 -11.05
CA ASP A 176 14.26 -9.50 -11.00
C ASP A 176 13.72 -8.06 -10.97
N ARG A 177 13.85 -7.40 -9.82
CA ARG A 177 13.42 -6.02 -9.59
C ARG A 177 14.07 -4.98 -10.50
N LEU A 178 15.31 -5.24 -10.95
CA LEU A 178 16.03 -4.35 -11.86
C LEU A 178 15.74 -4.69 -13.34
N GLY A 179 15.01 -5.79 -13.55
CA GLY A 179 14.63 -6.28 -14.84
C GLY A 179 13.69 -5.36 -15.62
N ARG A 180 13.24 -5.87 -16.76
CA ARG A 180 12.20 -5.20 -17.54
C ARG A 180 10.86 -5.28 -16.80
N ALA A 181 10.03 -4.28 -17.00
CA ALA A 181 8.64 -4.33 -16.56
C ALA A 181 7.88 -5.44 -17.32
N VAL A 182 6.96 -6.12 -16.64
CA VAL A 182 6.09 -7.16 -17.21
C VAL A 182 5.34 -6.59 -18.42
N SER A 183 5.50 -7.23 -19.57
CA SER A 183 4.88 -6.87 -20.84
C SER A 183 3.46 -7.43 -20.97
N HIS A 184 2.69 -6.90 -21.91
CA HIS A 184 1.32 -7.37 -22.15
C HIS A 184 1.24 -8.84 -22.59
N ASN A 185 2.26 -9.32 -23.31
CA ASN A 185 2.28 -10.68 -23.86
C ASN A 185 2.55 -11.75 -22.80
N GLU A 186 3.34 -11.42 -21.79
CA GLU A 186 3.68 -12.34 -20.69
C GLU A 186 2.73 -12.24 -19.49
N ARG A 187 1.65 -11.44 -19.58
CA ARG A 187 0.72 -11.18 -18.46
C ARG A 187 0.06 -12.43 -17.87
N LEU A 188 -0.12 -13.47 -18.68
CA LEU A 188 -0.73 -14.75 -18.26
C LEU A 188 0.32 -15.75 -17.78
N GLN A 189 1.60 -15.45 -18.02
CA GLN A 189 2.74 -16.30 -17.65
C GLN A 189 3.33 -15.88 -16.31
N VAL A 190 3.28 -14.58 -16.00
CA VAL A 190 3.79 -14.00 -14.76
C VAL A 190 2.71 -14.01 -13.69
N ASP A 191 3.07 -14.52 -12.53
CA ASP A 191 2.16 -14.66 -11.41
C ASP A 191 1.76 -13.31 -10.81
N ARG A 192 0.55 -13.27 -10.26
CA ARG A 192 0.06 -12.15 -9.47
C ARG A 192 -0.07 -12.62 -8.03
N ILE A 193 0.49 -11.82 -7.12
CA ILE A 193 0.42 -12.06 -5.68
C ILE A 193 -0.08 -10.79 -4.98
N PRO A 194 -0.58 -10.87 -3.73
CA PRO A 194 -0.99 -9.69 -2.98
C PRO A 194 0.13 -8.64 -2.96
N ALA A 195 -0.18 -7.38 -3.29
CA ALA A 195 0.81 -6.31 -3.44
C ALA A 195 1.62 -6.09 -2.16
N ILE A 196 0.98 -6.21 -0.98
CA ILE A 196 1.68 -6.17 0.30
C ILE A 196 2.68 -7.34 0.47
N LEU A 197 2.34 -8.53 -0.04
CA LEU A 197 3.23 -9.70 0.00
C LEU A 197 4.41 -9.50 -0.95
N GLU A 198 4.15 -9.04 -2.17
CA GLU A 198 5.21 -8.67 -3.12
C GLU A 198 6.14 -7.61 -2.54
N LEU A 199 5.62 -6.60 -1.84
CA LEU A 199 6.43 -5.60 -1.15
C LEU A 199 7.37 -6.24 -0.12
N CYS A 200 6.87 -7.17 0.70
CA CYS A 200 7.69 -7.91 1.65
C CYS A 200 8.74 -8.81 0.97
N VAL A 201 8.37 -9.48 -0.13
CA VAL A 201 9.29 -10.32 -0.92
C VAL A 201 10.41 -9.48 -1.51
N GLN A 202 10.09 -8.32 -2.11
CA GLN A 202 11.10 -7.41 -2.63
C GLN A 202 11.98 -6.83 -1.52
N ALA A 203 11.46 -6.72 -0.29
CA ALA A 203 12.18 -6.24 0.88
C ALA A 203 13.06 -7.28 1.60
N GLY A 204 12.94 -8.56 1.25
CA GLY A 204 13.86 -9.59 1.73
C GLY A 204 13.21 -10.86 2.27
N ILE A 205 11.87 -11.01 2.23
CA ILE A 205 11.26 -12.32 2.49
C ILE A 205 11.53 -13.24 1.31
N ASP A 206 12.06 -14.42 1.59
CA ASP A 206 12.19 -15.48 0.60
C ASP A 206 11.02 -16.45 0.70
N LEU A 207 10.28 -16.61 -0.39
CA LEU A 207 9.20 -17.58 -0.54
C LEU A 207 9.59 -18.57 -1.65
N PRO A 208 9.69 -19.88 -1.34
CA PRO A 208 10.03 -20.89 -2.35
C PRO A 208 9.07 -20.91 -3.54
N GLU A 209 7.80 -20.57 -3.33
CA GLU A 209 6.77 -20.53 -4.35
C GLU A 209 6.92 -19.33 -5.29
N TYR A 210 7.58 -18.26 -4.84
CA TYR A 210 7.76 -16.99 -5.57
C TYR A 210 9.23 -16.55 -5.48
N PRO A 211 10.14 -17.24 -6.17
CA PRO A 211 11.57 -16.99 -6.06
C PRO A 211 11.90 -15.60 -6.61
N THR A 212 12.78 -14.88 -5.91
CA THR A 212 13.29 -13.58 -6.35
C THR A 212 14.81 -13.62 -6.40
N ARG A 213 15.40 -13.06 -7.46
CA ARG A 213 16.85 -12.94 -7.58
C ARG A 213 17.40 -11.99 -6.51
N ARG A 214 18.21 -12.54 -5.61
CA ARG A 214 18.99 -11.79 -4.61
C ARG A 214 20.40 -11.56 -5.13
N ARG A 215 20.83 -10.30 -5.19
CA ARG A 215 22.18 -9.93 -5.62
C ARG A 215 23.10 -9.87 -4.41
N VAL A 216 24.34 -10.30 -4.60
CA VAL A 216 25.43 -10.12 -3.62
C VAL A 216 26.26 -8.90 -4.01
N PHE A 217 26.39 -8.64 -5.31
CA PHE A 217 27.08 -7.47 -5.84
C PHE A 217 26.10 -6.43 -6.40
N PRO A 218 26.36 -5.12 -6.21
CA PRO A 218 25.48 -4.08 -6.71
C PRO A 218 25.50 -4.03 -8.25
N ALA A 219 24.35 -3.72 -8.84
CA ALA A 219 24.27 -3.28 -10.21
C ALA A 219 24.64 -1.79 -10.32
N TYR A 220 25.31 -1.43 -11.41
CA TYR A 220 25.82 -0.09 -11.64
C TYR A 220 24.99 0.62 -12.71
N ASN A 221 24.87 1.94 -12.61
CA ASN A 221 24.21 2.74 -13.65
C ASN A 221 25.27 3.51 -14.43
N ILE A 222 25.48 3.12 -15.69
CA ILE A 222 26.39 3.80 -16.61
C ILE A 222 25.54 4.46 -17.70
N SER A 223 25.51 5.79 -17.72
CA SER A 223 24.78 6.58 -18.73
C SER A 223 23.30 6.20 -18.89
N GLY A 224 22.62 5.91 -17.78
CA GLY A 224 21.19 5.55 -17.78
C GLY A 224 20.90 4.08 -18.08
N ARG A 225 21.92 3.24 -18.31
CA ARG A 225 21.78 1.79 -18.45
C ARG A 225 22.26 1.11 -17.17
N VAL A 226 21.41 0.25 -16.62
CA VAL A 226 21.78 -0.63 -15.50
C VAL A 226 22.62 -1.78 -16.05
N ILE A 227 23.86 -1.87 -15.61
CA ILE A 227 24.79 -2.94 -15.94
C ILE A 227 24.94 -3.82 -14.70
N ASP A 228 24.60 -5.08 -14.89
CA ASP A 228 24.71 -6.13 -13.90
C ASP A 228 25.88 -7.03 -14.30
N PHE A 229 27.01 -6.87 -13.63
CA PHE A 229 28.23 -7.63 -13.94
C PHE A 229 28.09 -9.11 -13.64
N GLU A 230 27.31 -9.52 -12.63
CA GLU A 230 27.00 -10.93 -12.37
C GLU A 230 26.23 -11.56 -13.53
N LYS A 231 25.30 -10.80 -14.13
CA LYS A 231 24.55 -11.28 -15.30
C LYS A 231 25.42 -11.37 -16.56
N ARG A 232 26.38 -10.45 -16.70
CA ARG A 232 27.27 -10.38 -17.87
C ARG A 232 28.41 -11.39 -17.81
N PHE A 233 28.84 -11.75 -16.61
CA PHE A 233 29.86 -12.76 -16.32
C PHE A 233 29.35 -13.69 -15.22
N PRO A 234 28.49 -14.67 -15.57
CA PRO A 234 27.99 -15.64 -14.60
C PRO A 234 29.16 -16.43 -14.00
N LYS A 235 29.17 -16.62 -12.68
CA LYS A 235 30.05 -17.62 -12.06
C LYS A 235 29.56 -19.02 -12.43
N GLU A 236 30.46 -19.99 -12.51
CA GLU A 236 30.14 -21.38 -12.89
C GLU A 236 29.10 -22.04 -11.95
N ASP A 237 28.96 -21.52 -10.72
CA ASP A 237 27.98 -21.97 -9.71
C ASP A 237 26.62 -21.25 -9.78
N ALA A 238 26.34 -20.45 -10.81
CA ALA A 238 25.03 -19.82 -10.97
C ALA A 238 23.96 -20.92 -11.13
N PRO A 239 22.85 -20.88 -10.37
CA PRO A 239 21.78 -21.86 -10.56
C PRO A 239 21.40 -21.86 -12.04
N GLY A 240 21.38 -23.06 -12.62
CA GLY A 240 21.24 -23.31 -14.05
C GLY A 240 20.06 -22.57 -14.66
N LYS A 241 20.04 -22.50 -16.00
CA LYS A 241 19.05 -21.81 -16.86
C LYS A 241 17.57 -22.23 -16.64
N ASP A 242 17.26 -22.96 -15.59
CA ASP A 242 16.01 -23.67 -15.34
C ASP A 242 15.21 -23.12 -14.15
N ILE A 243 15.51 -21.91 -13.65
CA ILE A 243 14.50 -21.17 -12.88
C ILE A 243 13.53 -20.56 -13.89
N TYR A 244 12.51 -21.34 -14.27
CA TYR A 244 11.40 -20.83 -15.07
C TYR A 244 10.78 -19.63 -14.33
N ALA A 245 10.93 -18.43 -14.86
CA ALA A 245 10.36 -17.19 -14.32
C ALA A 245 8.82 -17.11 -14.52
N PHE A 246 8.19 -18.24 -14.85
CA PHE A 246 6.78 -18.39 -15.17
C PHE A 246 6.33 -19.83 -14.85
N GLY A 247 5.06 -20.01 -14.50
CA GLY A 247 4.46 -21.35 -14.38
C GLY A 247 4.45 -21.97 -12.97
N PHE A 248 4.63 -21.20 -11.89
CA PHE A 248 4.54 -21.74 -10.51
C PHE A 248 3.14 -22.28 -10.16
N TRP A 249 2.13 -21.98 -10.97
CA TRP A 249 0.75 -22.49 -10.89
C TRP A 249 0.62 -24.02 -10.79
N GLN A 250 1.58 -24.79 -11.33
CA GLN A 250 1.47 -26.25 -11.37
C GLN A 250 1.63 -26.94 -10.01
N LYS A 251 2.19 -26.26 -8.99
CA LYS A 251 2.32 -26.83 -7.63
C LYS A 251 1.12 -26.56 -6.71
N ARG A 252 0.14 -25.77 -7.15
CA ARG A 252 -1.01 -25.37 -6.32
C ARG A 252 -1.98 -26.53 -6.01
N ASN A 253 -1.87 -27.65 -6.71
CA ASN A 253 -2.78 -28.79 -6.55
C ASN A 253 -2.41 -29.79 -5.44
N ASN A 254 -1.32 -29.59 -4.68
CA ASN A 254 -0.89 -30.55 -3.65
C ASN A 254 -0.76 -29.97 -2.23
N ILE A 255 -1.35 -28.81 -1.93
CA ILE A 255 -1.65 -28.46 -0.54
C ILE A 255 -3.10 -28.86 -0.30
N SER A 256 -3.25 -30.16 -0.07
CA SER A 256 -4.41 -30.77 0.55
C SER A 256 -4.85 -29.93 1.75
N ASP A 257 -6.09 -29.51 1.68
CA ASP A 257 -7.08 -29.39 2.76
C ASP A 257 -6.63 -30.05 4.08
N ASP A 258 -5.83 -29.34 4.89
CA ASP A 258 -5.60 -29.70 6.30
C ASP A 258 -6.40 -28.71 7.15
N ASN A 259 -7.72 -28.74 6.94
CA ASN A 259 -8.72 -28.20 7.85
C ASN A 259 -8.68 -29.02 9.15
N LYS A 260 -7.62 -28.82 9.95
CA LYS A 260 -7.63 -29.23 11.35
C LYS A 260 -8.50 -28.23 12.09
N SER A 261 -9.76 -28.62 12.27
CA SER A 261 -10.66 -28.05 13.27
C SER A 261 -9.95 -28.09 14.63
N VAL A 262 -9.34 -26.98 15.03
CA VAL A 262 -8.82 -26.83 16.39
C VAL A 262 -10.03 -26.60 17.29
N ASP A 263 -10.16 -27.55 18.20
CA ASP A 263 -11.10 -27.67 19.30
C ASP A 263 -11.47 -26.33 19.96
N MET A 264 -12.76 -26.17 20.24
CA MET A 264 -13.37 -24.95 20.77
C MET A 264 -12.93 -24.72 22.22
N GLN A 265 -11.88 -23.92 22.39
CA GLN A 265 -11.70 -23.13 23.61
C GLN A 265 -12.73 -21.99 23.64
N PRO A 266 -13.22 -21.54 24.81
CA PRO A 266 -14.10 -20.38 24.91
C PRO A 266 -13.45 -19.22 24.17
N CYS A 267 -14.06 -18.83 23.05
CA CYS A 267 -13.41 -17.92 22.12
C CYS A 267 -13.41 -16.54 22.77
N ASP A 268 -12.25 -16.11 23.26
CA ASP A 268 -12.01 -14.72 23.63
C ASP A 268 -12.08 -13.87 22.35
N LEU A 269 -13.31 -13.54 21.94
CA LEU A 269 -13.64 -12.72 20.78
C LEU A 269 -13.01 -11.34 20.94
N GLN A 270 -13.05 -10.80 22.15
CA GLN A 270 -12.46 -9.51 22.48
C GLN A 270 -10.95 -9.53 22.32
N GLY A 271 -10.25 -10.50 22.91
CA GLY A 271 -8.80 -10.61 22.74
C GLY A 271 -8.39 -10.92 21.30
N THR A 272 -9.22 -11.64 20.55
CA THR A 272 -9.01 -11.83 19.10
C THR A 272 -9.15 -10.52 18.33
N ALA A 273 -10.13 -9.70 18.69
CA ALA A 273 -10.34 -8.39 18.10
C ALA A 273 -9.21 -7.42 18.44
N VAL A 274 -8.75 -7.39 19.69
CA VAL A 274 -7.59 -6.55 20.11
C VAL A 274 -6.34 -6.94 19.34
N ARG A 275 -6.00 -8.24 19.29
CA ARG A 275 -4.86 -8.73 18.48
C ARG A 275 -5.00 -8.42 17.00
N GLY A 276 -6.23 -8.41 16.49
CA GLY A 276 -6.54 -8.05 15.11
C GLY A 276 -6.36 -6.56 14.82
N MET A 277 -6.82 -5.71 15.73
CA MET A 277 -6.66 -4.25 15.66
C MET A 277 -5.19 -3.86 15.64
N GLU A 278 -4.40 -4.40 16.56
CA GLU A 278 -2.96 -4.14 16.59
C GLU A 278 -2.24 -4.65 15.33
N ALA A 279 -2.63 -5.84 14.83
CA ALA A 279 -2.05 -6.39 13.61
C ALA A 279 -2.37 -5.51 12.39
N TRP A 280 -3.58 -4.93 12.32
CA TRP A 280 -3.94 -3.96 11.28
C TRP A 280 -3.01 -2.73 11.29
N GLU A 281 -2.77 -2.16 12.46
CA GLU A 281 -1.91 -0.98 12.62
C GLU A 281 -0.44 -1.28 12.35
N ARG A 282 0.10 -2.36 12.93
CA ARG A 282 1.50 -2.78 12.73
C ARG A 282 1.77 -3.14 11.27
N MET A 283 0.84 -3.85 10.62
CA MET A 283 0.95 -4.18 9.19
C MET A 283 0.99 -2.91 8.33
N ARG A 284 0.08 -1.96 8.54
CA ARG A 284 0.01 -0.70 7.75
C ARG A 284 1.21 0.21 7.99
N SER A 285 1.62 0.38 9.24
CA SER A 285 2.78 1.20 9.60
C SER A 285 4.08 0.58 9.09
N GLY A 286 4.27 -0.73 9.24
CA GLY A 286 5.41 -1.46 8.68
C GLY A 286 5.45 -1.40 7.15
N ALA A 287 4.32 -1.58 6.48
CA ALA A 287 4.24 -1.46 5.02
C ALA A 287 4.57 -0.03 4.55
N SER A 288 4.08 0.99 5.27
CA SER A 288 4.42 2.39 4.98
C SER A 288 5.92 2.65 5.09
N ARG A 289 6.58 2.12 6.13
CA ARG A 289 8.05 2.18 6.29
C ARG A 289 8.80 1.48 5.15
N LEU A 290 8.29 0.35 4.65
CA LEU A 290 8.87 -0.31 3.47
C LEU A 290 8.71 0.57 2.22
N MET A 291 7.55 1.18 2.03
CA MET A 291 7.25 2.03 0.87
C MET A 291 8.08 3.31 0.79
N GLU A 292 8.60 3.81 1.91
CA GLU A 292 9.57 4.93 1.93
C GLU A 292 10.85 4.62 1.14
N THR A 293 11.21 3.33 1.05
CA THR A 293 12.47 2.87 0.43
C THR A 293 12.24 2.04 -0.82
N TYR A 294 11.24 1.16 -0.79
CA TYR A 294 10.84 0.29 -1.89
C TYR A 294 9.72 0.95 -2.68
N ALA A 295 10.02 1.36 -3.90
CA ALA A 295 9.05 2.01 -4.77
C ALA A 295 7.85 1.10 -5.06
N VAL A 296 6.65 1.67 -4.97
CA VAL A 296 5.39 1.04 -5.38
C VAL A 296 4.64 2.02 -6.27
N GLN A 297 4.08 1.51 -7.35
CA GLN A 297 3.37 2.29 -8.36
C GLN A 297 1.88 1.92 -8.36
N THR A 298 1.02 2.91 -8.50
CA THR A 298 -0.43 2.75 -8.66
C THR A 298 -0.88 3.39 -9.96
N CYS A 299 -1.91 2.86 -10.60
CA CYS A 299 -2.55 3.57 -11.68
C CYS A 299 -3.39 4.73 -11.12
N GLY A 300 -3.25 5.92 -11.70
CA GLY A 300 -4.02 7.09 -11.25
C GLY A 300 -5.53 7.01 -11.48
N TYR A 301 -6.07 5.97 -12.15
CA TYR A 301 -7.50 5.86 -12.47
C TYR A 301 -8.15 4.52 -12.12
N CYS A 302 -7.39 3.42 -12.10
CA CYS A 302 -7.91 2.10 -11.66
C CYS A 302 -7.18 1.62 -10.39
N SER A 303 -7.61 0.49 -9.86
CA SER A 303 -7.03 -0.17 -8.67
C SER A 303 -5.76 -0.97 -8.95
N GLU A 304 -5.19 -0.89 -10.16
CA GLU A 304 -3.97 -1.63 -10.51
C GLU A 304 -2.75 -1.06 -9.77
N VAL A 305 -1.98 -1.96 -9.16
CA VAL A 305 -0.76 -1.65 -8.40
C VAL A 305 0.39 -2.53 -8.90
N GLN A 306 1.59 -1.98 -8.89
CA GLN A 306 2.82 -2.70 -9.17
C GLN A 306 3.86 -2.33 -8.13
N VAL A 307 4.31 -3.31 -7.36
CA VAL A 307 5.51 -3.15 -6.53
C VAL A 307 6.74 -3.16 -7.42
N GLY A 308 7.64 -2.22 -7.21
CA GLY A 308 8.87 -2.04 -7.98
C GLY A 308 9.03 -0.62 -8.54
N PRO A 309 10.22 -0.31 -9.09
CA PRO A 309 10.54 1.03 -9.57
C PRO A 309 9.76 1.44 -10.84
N LYS A 310 9.13 0.48 -11.52
CA LYS A 310 8.41 0.70 -12.78
C LYS A 310 7.09 -0.03 -12.72
N GLY A 311 6.04 0.65 -13.17
CA GLY A 311 4.77 0.01 -13.46
C GLY A 311 4.88 -0.96 -14.65
N HIS A 312 4.03 -1.98 -14.68
CA HIS A 312 3.97 -2.94 -15.78
C HIS A 312 3.44 -2.29 -17.08
N ARG A 313 3.68 -2.97 -18.20
CA ARG A 313 3.27 -2.54 -19.56
C ARG A 313 2.04 -3.28 -20.08
N VAL A 314 1.36 -4.06 -19.24
CA VAL A 314 0.08 -4.68 -19.59
C VAL A 314 -0.97 -3.63 -19.96
N ARG A 315 -1.62 -3.81 -21.10
CA ARG A 315 -2.67 -2.94 -21.65
C ARG A 315 -4.08 -3.40 -21.25
N ASN A 316 -4.38 -3.41 -19.97
CA ASN A 316 -5.66 -3.84 -19.40
C ASN A 316 -6.36 -2.73 -18.59
N CYS A 317 -5.88 -1.49 -18.65
CA CYS A 317 -6.55 -0.38 -18.01
C CYS A 317 -7.89 -0.12 -18.70
N GLN A 318 -8.99 -0.28 -17.97
CA GLN A 318 -10.35 0.01 -18.47
C GLN A 318 -10.90 1.34 -17.94
N ALA A 319 -10.08 2.11 -17.23
CA ALA A 319 -10.52 3.34 -16.59
C ALA A 319 -10.66 4.52 -17.57
N TYR A 320 -10.99 5.69 -17.04
CA TYR A 320 -11.27 6.88 -17.85
C TYR A 320 -10.14 7.23 -18.83
N LYS A 321 -10.52 7.54 -20.09
CA LYS A 321 -9.61 7.80 -21.22
C LYS A 321 -8.66 6.64 -21.57
N HIS A 322 -9.01 5.39 -21.28
CA HIS A 322 -8.17 4.24 -21.65
C HIS A 322 -7.99 4.09 -23.17
N GLN A 323 -9.01 4.40 -23.98
CA GLN A 323 -8.93 4.34 -25.45
C GLN A 323 -7.81 5.23 -25.99
N MET A 324 -7.68 6.45 -25.47
CA MET A 324 -6.61 7.39 -25.84
C MET A 324 -5.21 6.92 -25.40
N ARG A 325 -5.13 5.98 -24.46
CA ARG A 325 -3.88 5.41 -23.94
C ARG A 325 -3.64 3.99 -24.42
N ASP A 326 -4.45 3.48 -25.34
CA ASP A 326 -4.34 2.10 -25.84
C ASP A 326 -4.30 1.07 -24.68
N GLY A 327 -5.21 1.24 -23.72
CA GLY A 327 -5.32 0.39 -22.53
C GLY A 327 -4.17 0.52 -21.52
N GLN A 328 -3.24 1.47 -21.70
CA GLN A 328 -2.11 1.65 -20.80
C GLN A 328 -2.49 2.36 -19.50
N HIS A 329 -1.78 1.99 -18.42
CA HIS A 329 -1.92 2.57 -17.10
C HIS A 329 -1.21 3.91 -16.99
N ALA A 330 -1.81 4.82 -16.24
CA ALA A 330 -1.22 6.12 -15.94
C ALA A 330 -0.54 6.08 -14.57
N TRP A 331 0.63 5.43 -14.53
CA TRP A 331 1.39 5.17 -13.31
C TRP A 331 1.76 6.44 -12.53
N GLN A 332 1.68 6.33 -11.22
CA GLN A 332 2.14 7.31 -10.25
C GLN A 332 2.59 6.58 -8.98
N GLU A 333 3.23 7.31 -8.06
CA GLU A 333 3.58 6.82 -6.73
C GLU A 333 2.32 6.39 -5.96
N ALA A 334 2.38 5.20 -5.34
CA ALA A 334 1.29 4.63 -4.56
C ALA A 334 1.31 5.11 -3.11
N THR A 335 0.14 5.22 -2.48
CA THR A 335 0.01 5.37 -1.02
C THR A 335 -0.24 4.02 -0.36
N ILE A 336 -0.17 3.97 0.97
CA ILE A 336 -0.53 2.77 1.73
C ILE A 336 -1.97 2.32 1.43
N ASP A 337 -2.89 3.23 1.14
CA ASP A 337 -4.29 2.93 0.80
C ASP A 337 -4.44 2.36 -0.61
N ASP A 338 -3.45 2.51 -1.49
CA ASP A 338 -3.44 1.78 -2.77
C ASP A 338 -3.06 0.31 -2.56
N VAL A 339 -2.14 0.02 -1.63
CA VAL A 339 -1.63 -1.33 -1.35
C VAL A 339 -2.57 -2.10 -0.41
N VAL A 340 -3.12 -1.41 0.59
CA VAL A 340 -4.03 -1.92 1.61
C VAL A 340 -5.24 -0.98 1.70
N PRO A 341 -6.17 -1.03 0.74
CA PRO A 341 -7.29 -0.10 0.69
C PRO A 341 -8.24 -0.28 1.87
N PRO A 342 -8.50 0.77 2.68
CA PRO A 342 -9.54 0.72 3.70
C PRO A 342 -10.92 0.74 3.04
N VAL A 343 -11.77 -0.21 3.43
CA VAL A 343 -13.19 -0.23 3.05
C VAL A 343 -13.97 0.53 4.10
N TYR A 344 -14.44 1.74 3.81
CA TYR A 344 -15.20 2.51 4.80
C TYR A 344 -16.67 2.07 4.87
N VAL A 345 -17.16 1.90 6.09
CA VAL A 345 -18.54 1.54 6.44
C VAL A 345 -19.11 2.56 7.42
N TRP A 346 -20.44 2.65 7.51
CA TRP A 346 -21.10 3.48 8.51
C TRP A 346 -20.89 2.89 9.91
N HIS A 347 -20.45 3.73 10.84
CA HIS A 347 -20.19 3.33 12.22
C HIS A 347 -21.51 3.10 12.98
N VAL A 348 -21.61 1.98 13.69
CA VAL A 348 -22.77 1.63 14.53
C VAL A 348 -22.40 1.83 16.00
N ARG A 349 -22.95 2.88 16.64
CA ARG A 349 -22.64 3.22 18.05
C ARG A 349 -23.13 2.17 19.04
N ASP A 350 -24.39 1.75 18.88
CA ASP A 350 -25.02 0.78 19.75
C ASP A 350 -25.32 -0.50 18.95
N THR A 351 -24.52 -1.53 19.23
CA THR A 351 -24.63 -2.85 18.58
C THR A 351 -25.83 -3.65 19.06
N GLN A 352 -26.40 -3.31 20.22
CA GLN A 352 -27.59 -3.94 20.79
C GLN A 352 -28.88 -3.22 20.37
N SER A 353 -28.77 -2.01 19.80
CA SER A 353 -29.92 -1.28 19.30
C SER A 353 -30.65 -2.12 18.25
N GLU A 354 -31.96 -2.27 18.43
CA GLU A 354 -32.81 -2.93 17.43
C GLU A 354 -32.90 -2.11 16.12
N LYS A 355 -32.47 -0.84 16.12
CA LYS A 355 -32.70 0.07 15.01
C LYS A 355 -31.53 0.16 14.03
N PRO A 356 -31.76 -0.06 12.73
CA PRO A 356 -30.74 0.19 11.73
C PRO A 356 -30.56 1.69 11.49
N LEU A 357 -29.36 2.10 11.07
CA LEU A 357 -29.08 3.47 10.63
C LEU A 357 -30.00 3.87 9.46
N VAL A 358 -30.64 5.03 9.56
CA VAL A 358 -31.66 5.48 8.59
C VAL A 358 -31.16 6.62 7.70
N ASN A 359 -31.78 6.78 6.52
CA ASN A 359 -31.31 7.76 5.55
C ASN A 359 -31.42 9.23 6.02
N GLY A 360 -32.47 9.59 6.78
CA GLY A 360 -32.70 10.96 7.24
C GLY A 360 -31.59 11.48 8.17
N LEU A 361 -31.01 10.58 8.97
CA LEU A 361 -29.98 10.91 9.96
C LEU A 361 -28.56 10.68 9.45
N LYS A 362 -28.37 10.39 8.16
CA LYS A 362 -27.07 10.12 7.53
C LYS A 362 -26.01 11.20 7.86
N LYS A 363 -26.42 12.47 7.96
CA LYS A 363 -25.52 13.59 8.26
C LYS A 363 -24.90 13.54 9.66
N TYR A 364 -25.50 12.81 10.59
CA TYR A 364 -25.04 12.67 11.98
C TYR A 364 -24.14 11.45 12.20
N TYR A 365 -24.17 10.47 11.31
CA TYR A 365 -23.43 9.23 11.47
C TYR A 365 -21.96 9.36 11.09
N GLY A 366 -21.11 8.65 11.84
CA GLY A 366 -19.70 8.44 11.55
C GLY A 366 -19.42 7.34 10.53
N MET A 367 -18.16 7.20 10.15
CA MET A 367 -17.66 6.09 9.34
C MET A 367 -16.35 5.56 9.90
N LEU A 368 -16.14 4.26 9.77
CA LEU A 368 -14.89 3.58 10.12
C LEU A 368 -14.44 2.64 9.00
N PRO A 369 -13.15 2.31 8.89
CA PRO A 369 -12.74 1.16 8.08
C PRO A 369 -13.44 -0.10 8.58
N ALA A 370 -13.92 -0.96 7.68
CA ALA A 370 -14.70 -2.16 7.97
C ALA A 370 -13.99 -3.09 8.94
N VAL A 371 -12.66 -3.20 8.80
CA VAL A 371 -11.82 -3.99 9.70
C VAL A 371 -11.79 -3.43 11.12
N VAL A 372 -11.76 -2.10 11.25
CA VAL A 372 -11.79 -1.41 12.55
C VAL A 372 -13.17 -1.53 13.17
N GLU A 373 -14.24 -1.28 12.40
CA GLU A 373 -15.63 -1.46 12.84
C GLU A 373 -15.89 -2.90 13.32
N LEU A 374 -15.41 -3.91 12.56
CA LEU A 374 -15.56 -5.31 12.91
C LEU A 374 -14.91 -5.66 14.26
N PHE A 375 -13.69 -5.18 14.51
CA PHE A 375 -13.03 -5.40 15.78
C PHE A 375 -13.60 -4.56 16.92
N ALA A 376 -14.07 -3.34 16.64
CA ALA A 376 -14.73 -2.48 17.61
C ALA A 376 -16.03 -3.13 18.13
N GLN A 377 -16.87 -3.65 17.22
CA GLN A 377 -18.08 -4.39 17.60
C GLN A 377 -17.79 -5.68 18.39
N ALA A 378 -16.59 -6.24 18.25
CA ALA A 378 -16.11 -7.38 19.04
C ALA A 378 -15.47 -6.98 20.38
N GLY A 379 -15.46 -5.69 20.74
CA GLY A 379 -14.99 -5.18 22.02
C GLY A 379 -13.54 -4.67 22.05
N ALA A 380 -12.89 -4.51 20.89
CA ALA A 380 -11.58 -3.84 20.82
C ALA A 380 -11.75 -2.31 20.90
N SER A 381 -10.79 -1.63 21.52
CA SER A 381 -10.76 -0.16 21.51
C SER A 381 -10.41 0.37 20.11
N VAL A 382 -11.09 1.45 19.71
CA VAL A 382 -10.80 2.12 18.44
C VAL A 382 -9.59 3.04 18.62
N PRO A 383 -8.58 2.98 17.73
CA PRO A 383 -7.45 3.88 17.79
C PRO A 383 -7.82 5.35 17.60
N ASN A 384 -7.09 6.25 18.27
CA ASN A 384 -7.34 7.70 18.28
C ASN A 384 -7.43 8.32 16.87
N ASP A 385 -6.68 7.79 15.91
CA ASP A 385 -6.68 8.26 14.51
C ASP A 385 -8.05 8.11 13.84
N TYR A 386 -8.89 7.18 14.30
CA TYR A 386 -10.21 6.93 13.75
C TYR A 386 -11.37 7.50 14.60
N VAL A 387 -11.12 7.90 15.86
CA VAL A 387 -12.16 8.40 16.77
C VAL A 387 -12.89 9.61 16.18
N VAL A 388 -12.17 10.53 15.55
CA VAL A 388 -12.77 11.71 14.88
C VAL A 388 -13.74 11.30 13.77
N MET A 389 -13.51 10.16 13.12
CA MET A 389 -14.38 9.66 12.05
C MET A 389 -15.66 8.99 12.57
N MET A 390 -15.68 8.55 13.83
CA MET A 390 -16.87 7.98 14.47
C MET A 390 -17.95 9.04 14.74
N ARG A 391 -17.56 10.32 14.79
CA ARG A 391 -18.41 11.46 15.13
C ARG A 391 -19.16 11.27 16.45
N GLU A 392 -18.54 10.68 17.47
CA GLU A 392 -19.18 10.47 18.78
C GLU A 392 -19.55 11.80 19.48
N ASP A 393 -18.87 12.88 19.12
CA ASP A 393 -19.14 14.26 19.55
C ASP A 393 -20.45 14.84 18.99
N VAL A 394 -21.02 14.22 17.96
CA VAL A 394 -22.28 14.66 17.34
C VAL A 394 -23.46 13.98 18.02
N ALA A 395 -24.35 14.75 18.64
CA ALA A 395 -25.62 14.23 19.14
C ALA A 395 -26.50 13.77 17.97
N VAL A 396 -26.94 12.50 18.01
CA VAL A 396 -27.89 11.96 17.02
C VAL A 396 -29.29 12.25 17.55
N PRO A 397 -30.14 12.93 16.76
CA PRO A 397 -31.51 13.23 17.18
C PRO A 397 -32.29 11.97 17.57
N GLU A 398 -33.02 12.08 18.68
CA GLU A 398 -33.91 11.02 19.16
C GLU A 398 -35.20 10.96 18.32
N TRP A 399 -36.08 10.00 18.65
CA TRP A 399 -37.22 9.61 17.80
C TRP A 399 -38.25 10.72 17.58
N ASP A 400 -38.47 11.54 18.58
CA ASP A 400 -39.36 12.70 18.58
C ASP A 400 -38.76 13.88 17.81
N GLU A 401 -37.43 14.01 17.86
CA GLU A 401 -36.67 15.03 17.15
C GLU A 401 -36.39 14.69 15.69
N GLU A 402 -36.39 13.40 15.30
CA GLU A 402 -36.11 12.96 13.93
C GLU A 402 -37.03 13.67 12.90
N LYS A 403 -38.30 13.88 13.25
CA LYS A 403 -39.27 14.59 12.39
C LYS A 403 -38.98 16.08 12.21
N LEU A 404 -38.16 16.67 13.09
CA LEU A 404 -37.82 18.09 13.10
C LEU A 404 -36.57 18.41 12.28
N VAL A 405 -35.76 17.39 11.93
CA VAL A 405 -34.44 17.55 11.29
C VAL A 405 -34.29 16.89 9.92
N VAL A 406 -35.32 16.15 9.45
CA VAL A 406 -35.33 15.40 8.17
C VAL A 406 -35.96 16.19 7.04
#